data_AF-A0AAE1XCA1-F1
#
_entry.id   AF-A0AAE1XCA1-F1
#
_cell.length_a   1.000
_cell.length_b   1.000
_cell.length_c   1.000
_cell.angle_alpha   90.00
_cell.angle_beta   90.00
_cell.angle_gamma   90.00
#
_symmetry.space_group_name_H-M   'P 1'
#
loop_
_entity.id
_entity.type
_entity.pdbx_description
1 polymer ?
#
loop_
_entity_poly.entity_id
_entity_poly.type
_entity_poly.pdbx_seq_one_letter_code
_entity_poly.pdbx_strand_id
1 'polypeptide(L)'
;MLSTNQKAIEEMGELEAVPCLLSIIRETSCDRNKENCIAILYTICFSDRSKWKVMREEESMYRTISQLAQNGTSRAKRKASGILRD
;
A
#
# COMPACT_ATOMS: atom_id res chain seq x y z
N MET A 1 -9.85 13.59 1.42
CA MET A 1 -9.63 12.14 1.20
C MET A 1 -9.23 11.53 2.54
N LEU A 2 -9.64 10.31 2.87
CA LEU A 2 -9.24 9.65 4.13
C LEU A 2 -7.70 9.59 4.30
N SER A 3 -6.98 9.45 3.18
CA SER A 3 -5.52 9.45 3.12
C SER A 3 -4.82 10.77 3.46
N THR A 4 -5.56 11.83 3.84
CA THR A 4 -4.99 13.12 4.28
C THR A 4 -5.37 13.45 5.73
N ASN A 5 -6.02 12.53 6.44
CA ASN A 5 -6.39 12.69 7.85
C ASN A 5 -5.40 11.91 8.73
N GLN A 6 -4.54 12.62 9.45
CA GLN A 6 -3.48 12.03 10.27
C GLN A 6 -4.00 11.03 11.31
N LYS A 7 -5.09 11.38 12.01
CA LYS A 7 -5.72 10.49 13.00
C LYS A 7 -6.24 9.20 12.35
N ALA A 8 -6.85 9.30 11.18
CA ALA A 8 -7.31 8.11 10.45
C ALA A 8 -6.14 7.23 9.99
N ILE A 9 -5.01 7.84 9.59
CA ILE A 9 -3.79 7.12 9.19
C ILE A 9 -3.20 6.36 10.38
N GLU A 10 -3.14 6.99 11.56
CA GLU A 10 -2.66 6.39 12.80
C GLU A 10 -3.55 5.23 13.26
N GLU A 11 -4.88 5.45 13.33
CA GLU A 11 -5.83 4.38 13.70
C GLU A 11 -5.78 3.19 12.73
N MET A 12 -5.66 3.43 11.42
CA MET A 12 -5.46 2.36 10.44
C MET A 12 -4.13 1.62 10.68
N GLY A 13 -3.07 2.34 11.06
CA GLY A 13 -1.78 1.76 11.40
C GLY A 13 -1.81 0.84 12.62
N GLU A 14 -2.67 1.14 13.61
CA GLU A 14 -2.88 0.33 14.82
C GLU A 14 -3.84 -0.86 14.60
N LEU A 15 -4.85 -0.70 13.73
CA LEU A 15 -5.89 -1.70 13.48
C LEU A 15 -5.56 -2.74 12.39
N GLU A 16 -4.27 -3.09 12.24
CA GLU A 16 -3.81 -4.05 11.21
C GLU A 16 -4.27 -3.72 9.77
N ALA A 17 -4.45 -2.44 9.42
CA ALA A 17 -4.90 -2.08 8.08
C ALA A 17 -3.88 -2.47 7.01
N VAL A 18 -2.59 -2.54 7.34
CA VAL A 18 -1.53 -2.89 6.37
C VAL A 18 -1.74 -4.31 5.80
N PRO A 19 -1.79 -5.39 6.61
CA PRO A 19 -2.12 -6.73 6.09
C PRO A 19 -3.45 -6.80 5.33
N CYS A 20 -4.48 -6.11 5.81
CA CYS A 20 -5.80 -6.11 5.17
C CYS A 20 -5.75 -5.48 3.77
N LEU A 21 -5.16 -4.29 3.64
CA LEU A 21 -5.02 -3.60 2.35
C LEU A 21 -4.18 -4.40 1.36
N LEU A 22 -3.14 -5.10 1.84
CA LEU A 22 -2.34 -5.99 1.02
C LEU A 22 -3.15 -7.18 0.50
N SER A 23 -3.98 -7.80 1.35
CA SER A 23 -4.89 -8.87 0.92
C SER A 23 -5.88 -8.38 -0.15
N ILE A 24 -6.47 -7.20 0.07
CA ILE A 24 -7.38 -6.60 -0.91
C ILE A 24 -6.69 -6.39 -2.26
N ILE A 25 -5.43 -5.91 -2.27
CA ILE A 25 -4.68 -5.72 -3.52
C ILE A 25 -4.50 -7.04 -4.26
N ARG A 26 -4.19 -8.14 -3.54
CA ARG A 26 -4.00 -9.47 -4.14
C ARG A 26 -5.29 -10.05 -4.69
N GLU A 27 -6.40 -9.89 -3.96
CA GLU A 27 -7.64 -10.61 -4.23
C GLU A 27 -8.59 -9.87 -5.18
N THR A 28 -8.60 -8.54 -5.16
CA THR A 28 -9.55 -7.78 -5.97
C THR A 28 -9.19 -7.78 -7.45
N SER A 29 -10.20 -7.80 -8.32
CA SER A 29 -10.03 -7.55 -9.76
C SER A 29 -10.23 -6.06 -10.13
N CYS A 30 -10.66 -5.21 -9.19
CA CYS A 30 -10.92 -3.80 -9.45
C CYS A 30 -9.64 -2.95 -9.31
N ASP A 31 -9.13 -2.44 -10.43
CA ASP A 31 -7.91 -1.61 -10.45
C ASP A 31 -8.02 -0.35 -9.59
N ARG A 32 -9.22 0.23 -9.50
CA ARG A 32 -9.45 1.43 -8.68
C ARG A 32 -9.35 1.12 -7.19
N ASN A 33 -9.77 -0.08 -6.76
CA ASN A 33 -9.59 -0.52 -5.38
C ASN A 33 -8.11 -0.74 -5.08
N LYS A 34 -7.36 -1.36 -5.99
CA LYS A 34 -5.91 -1.53 -5.86
C LYS A 34 -5.18 -0.18 -5.76
N GLU A 35 -5.53 0.77 -6.63
CA GLU A 35 -4.99 2.13 -6.60
C GLU A 35 -5.24 2.82 -5.26
N ASN A 36 -6.46 2.72 -4.73
CA ASN A 36 -6.80 3.33 -3.44
C ASN A 36 -6.01 2.67 -2.29
N CYS A 37 -5.91 1.34 -2.28
CA CYS A 37 -5.18 0.61 -1.25
C CYS A 37 -3.70 0.99 -1.24
N ILE A 38 -3.03 0.98 -2.40
CA ILE A 38 -1.61 1.32 -2.47
C ILE A 38 -1.35 2.80 -2.16
N ALA A 39 -2.31 3.70 -2.44
CA ALA A 39 -2.21 5.09 -2.05
C ALA A 39 -2.26 5.28 -0.53
N ILE A 40 -3.11 4.51 0.17
CA ILE A 40 -3.18 4.52 1.64
C ILE A 40 -1.91 3.92 2.23
N LEU A 41 -1.47 2.75 1.74
CA LEU A 41 -0.24 2.10 2.20
C LEU A 41 0.98 3.00 2.04
N TYR A 42 1.09 3.72 0.92
CA TYR A 42 2.15 4.70 0.71
C TYR A 42 2.16 5.78 1.80
N THR A 43 0.99 6.32 2.14
CA THR A 43 0.88 7.36 3.19
C THR A 43 1.22 6.80 4.58
N ILE A 44 0.74 5.60 4.91
CA ILE A 44 1.07 4.92 6.17
C ILE A 44 2.59 4.72 6.28
N CYS A 45 3.23 4.17 5.25
CA CYS A 45 4.68 3.93 5.24
C CYS A 45 5.51 5.22 5.33
N PHE A 46 5.00 6.31 4.77
CA PHE A 46 5.65 7.62 4.88
C PHE A 46 5.55 8.19 6.30
N SER A 47 4.45 7.89 7.01
CA SER A 47 4.19 8.38 8.37
C SER A 47 4.87 7.52 9.44
N ASP A 48 4.94 6.21 9.23
CA ASP A 48 5.56 5.24 10.13
C ASP A 48 6.54 4.34 9.38
N ARG A 49 7.84 4.58 9.61
CA ARG A 49 8.92 3.84 8.96
C ARG A 49 9.00 2.37 9.41
N SER A 50 8.37 1.98 10.51
CA SER A 50 8.33 0.56 10.94
C SER A 50 7.56 -0.34 9.97
N LYS A 51 6.57 0.24 9.26
CA LYS A 51 5.71 -0.50 8.33
C LYS A 51 6.41 -0.96 7.05
N TRP A 52 7.59 -0.41 6.74
CA TRP A 52 8.40 -0.84 5.59
C TRP A 52 8.85 -2.29 5.70
N LYS A 53 9.06 -2.80 6.93
CA LYS A 53 9.41 -4.21 7.14
C LYS A 53 8.32 -5.12 6.58
N VAL A 54 7.06 -4.83 6.90
CA VAL A 54 5.89 -5.59 6.41
C VAL A 54 5.77 -5.48 4.89
N MET A 55 6.00 -4.31 4.31
CA MET A 55 5.97 -4.13 2.85
C MET A 55 7.06 -4.93 2.13
N ARG A 56 8.25 -5.03 2.72
CA ARG A 56 9.34 -5.86 2.16
C ARG A 56 9.04 -7.34 2.25
N GLU A 57 8.48 -7.80 3.38
CA GLU A 57 8.06 -9.19 3.55
C GLU A 57 6.97 -9.56 2.53
N GLU A 58 5.96 -8.71 2.37
CA GLU A 58 4.92 -8.85 1.36
C GLU A 58 5.50 -8.95 -0.06
N GLU A 59 6.40 -8.02 -0.43
CA GLU A 59 7.01 -8.03 -1.76
C GLU A 59 7.85 -9.28 -1.98
N SER A 60 8.62 -9.71 -0.97
CA SER A 60 9.41 -10.94 -1.07
C SER A 60 8.55 -12.18 -1.25
N MET A 61 7.36 -12.23 -0.63
CA MET A 61 6.51 -13.41 -0.64
C MET A 61 5.58 -13.47 -1.86
N TYR A 62 4.98 -12.33 -2.23
CA TYR A 62 3.86 -12.31 -3.19
C TYR A 62 4.14 -11.45 -4.43
N ARG A 63 5.20 -10.65 -4.46
CA ARG A 63 5.48 -9.67 -5.53
C ARG A 63 4.36 -8.64 -5.76
N THR A 64 3.49 -8.44 -4.75
CA THR A 64 2.28 -7.63 -4.85
C THR A 64 2.58 -6.20 -5.30
N ILE A 65 3.64 -5.59 -4.77
CA ILE A 65 3.98 -4.19 -5.04
C ILE A 65 4.63 -4.07 -6.42
N SER A 66 5.52 -4.99 -6.78
CA SER A 66 6.12 -5.05 -8.11
C SER A 66 5.07 -5.22 -9.21
N GLN A 67 4.08 -6.08 -9.01
CA GLN A 67 2.98 -6.25 -9.97
C GLN A 67 2.19 -4.95 -10.16
N LEU A 68 1.90 -4.21 -9.08
CA LEU A 68 1.25 -2.90 -9.19
C LEU A 68 2.12 -1.85 -9.89
N ALA A 69 3.43 -1.86 -9.63
CA ALA A 69 4.37 -0.96 -10.28
C ALA A 69 4.41 -1.17 -11.81
N GLN A 70 4.17 -2.41 -12.27
CA GLN A 70 4.17 -2.78 -13.68
C GLN A 70 2.79 -2.62 -14.35
N ASN A 71 1.73 -3.05 -13.67
CA ASN A 71 0.41 -3.28 -14.30
C ASN A 71 -0.70 -2.38 -13.77
N GLY A 72 -0.46 -1.63 -12.69
CA GLY A 72 -1.48 -0.76 -12.10
C GLY A 72 -1.82 0.47 -12.95
N THR A 73 -2.77 1.27 -12.47
CA THR A 73 -3.02 2.61 -13.03
C THR A 73 -1.80 3.52 -12.89
N SER A 74 -1.74 4.63 -13.65
CA SER A 74 -0.63 5.58 -13.56
C SER A 74 -0.34 6.06 -12.12
N ARG A 75 -1.38 6.23 -11.31
CA ARG A 75 -1.23 6.62 -9.90
C ARG A 75 -0.70 5.45 -9.06
N ALA A 76 -1.24 4.24 -9.24
CA ALA A 76 -0.77 3.06 -8.54
C ALA A 76 0.71 2.78 -8.83
N LYS A 77 1.12 2.83 -10.10
CA LYS A 77 2.50 2.61 -10.52
C LYS A 77 3.48 3.54 -9.82
N ARG A 78 3.17 4.84 -9.79
CA ARG A 78 3.99 5.86 -9.13
C ARG A 78 4.15 5.59 -7.63
N LYS A 79 3.06 5.22 -6.95
CA LYS A 79 3.07 4.98 -5.49
C LYS A 79 3.77 3.67 -5.14
N ALA A 80 3.48 2.60 -5.87
CA ALA A 80 4.17 1.31 -5.72
C ALA A 80 5.68 1.44 -5.99
N SER A 81 6.07 2.16 -7.05
CA SER A 81 7.48 2.43 -7.35
C SER A 81 8.18 3.23 -6.26
N GLY A 82 7.47 4.13 -5.57
CA GLY A 82 8.01 4.82 -4.40
C GLY A 82 8.29 3.85 -3.25
N ILE A 83 7.36 2.93 -2.97
CA ILE A 83 7.52 1.90 -1.93
C ILE A 83 8.63 0.89 -2.26
N LEU A 84 8.96 0.67 -3.54
CA LEU A 84 10.04 -0.24 -3.90
C LEU A 84 11.45 0.39 -3.83
N ARG A 85 11.54 1.72 -3.72
CA ARG A 85 12.81 2.46 -3.80
C ARG A 85 13.35 2.95 -2.46
N ASP A 86 12.51 2.98 -1.43
CA ASP A 86 12.80 3.43 -0.05
C ASP A 86 13.03 2.22 0.87
#